data_AF-A0A8S1CWN6-F1
#
_entry.id   AF-A0A8S1CWN6-F1
#
_cell.length_a   1.000
_cell.length_b   1.000
_cell.length_c   1.000
_cell.angle_alpha   90.00
_cell.angle_beta   90.00
_cell.angle_gamma   90.00
#
_symmetry.space_group_name_H-M   'P 1'
#
loop_
_entity.id
_entity.type
_entity.pdbx_description
1 polymer ?
#
loop_
_entity_poly.entity_id
_entity_poly.type
_entity_poly.pdbx_seq_one_letter_code
_entity_poly.pdbx_strand_id
1 'polypeptide(L)'
;MKLCICFIISSLAIITALPASNKEPFVCTKECRNGGECVGPDTCFCRYANFEGPQCDLPVNRCNTSGPSKNLKSVSCTPSRCTLECKSGYVFPPLGKSKISLFCRTDVWVQKGANTTSTYHPSCQPE
;
A
#
# COMPACT_ATOMS: atom_id res chain seq x y z
N MET A 1 -11.81 -45.31 31.65
CA MET A 1 -13.21 -45.59 32.03
C MET A 1 -13.96 -44.26 32.03
N LYS A 2 -14.53 -43.85 30.89
CA LYS A 2 -15.35 -42.62 30.79
C LYS A 2 -16.81 -43.05 30.74
N LEU A 3 -17.59 -42.62 31.73
CA LEU A 3 -19.02 -42.89 31.84
C LEU A 3 -19.77 -41.89 30.94
N CYS A 4 -20.40 -42.37 29.87
CA CYS A 4 -21.25 -41.57 28.99
C CYS A 4 -22.66 -41.51 29.61
N ILE A 5 -23.07 -40.34 30.10
CA ILE A 5 -24.46 -40.08 30.47
C ILE A 5 -25.07 -39.23 29.36
N CYS A 6 -25.83 -39.87 28.47
CA CYS A 6 -26.72 -39.19 27.53
C CYS A 6 -27.91 -38.62 28.30
N PHE A 7 -27.96 -37.29 28.47
CA PHE A 7 -29.17 -36.61 28.92
C PHE A 7 -30.14 -36.41 27.75
N ILE A 8 -31.33 -36.95 27.93
CA ILE A 8 -32.49 -36.91 27.04
C ILE A 8 -33.01 -35.47 26.89
N ILE A 9 -33.11 -35.08 25.62
CA ILE A 9 -33.84 -33.98 24.97
C ILE A 9 -35.05 -33.44 25.75
N SER A 10 -35.05 -32.14 26.08
CA SER A 10 -36.23 -31.34 26.45
C SER A 10 -36.11 -29.92 25.90
N SER A 11 -36.94 -29.64 24.89
CA SER A 11 -37.49 -28.35 24.45
C SER A 11 -36.77 -27.06 24.87
N LEU A 12 -36.05 -26.41 23.93
CA LEU A 12 -35.98 -24.95 23.70
C LEU A 12 -34.76 -24.61 22.82
N ALA A 13 -35.03 -23.98 21.67
CA ALA A 13 -34.09 -23.25 20.79
C ALA A 13 -32.67 -23.84 20.63
N ILE A 14 -32.47 -24.63 19.56
CA ILE A 14 -31.12 -24.81 19.00
C ILE A 14 -30.77 -23.49 18.30
N ILE A 15 -30.27 -22.51 19.06
CA ILE A 15 -29.35 -21.53 18.49
C ILE A 15 -28.16 -22.39 18.07
N THR A 16 -28.11 -22.74 16.79
CA THR A 16 -26.89 -23.26 16.18
C THR A 16 -25.84 -22.17 16.30
N ALA A 17 -25.16 -22.10 17.45
CA ALA A 17 -23.88 -21.44 17.53
C ALA A 17 -22.99 -22.22 16.56
N LEU A 18 -22.84 -21.67 15.35
CA LEU A 18 -21.78 -22.06 14.44
C LEU A 18 -20.49 -22.14 15.25
N PRO A 19 -19.62 -23.14 15.03
CA PRO A 19 -18.31 -23.11 15.64
C PRO A 19 -17.68 -21.78 15.24
N ALA A 20 -17.39 -20.92 16.22
CA ALA A 20 -16.52 -19.78 16.00
C ALA A 20 -15.27 -20.39 15.36
N SER A 21 -15.04 -20.11 14.07
CA SER A 21 -13.92 -20.72 13.35
C SER A 21 -12.69 -20.45 14.18
N ASN A 22 -12.08 -21.51 14.66
CA ASN A 22 -10.83 -21.53 15.40
C ASN A 22 -9.74 -20.96 14.47
N LYS A 23 -9.71 -19.63 14.32
CA LYS A 23 -8.54 -18.91 13.84
C LYS A 23 -7.49 -19.07 14.91
N GLU A 24 -6.68 -20.09 14.78
CA GLU A 24 -5.39 -20.16 15.46
C GLU A 24 -4.69 -18.83 15.14
N PRO A 25 -4.35 -18.00 16.14
CA PRO A 25 -3.75 -16.71 15.88
C PRO A 25 -2.40 -16.95 15.21
N PHE A 26 -2.21 -16.43 14.00
CA PHE A 26 -0.91 -16.47 13.36
C PHE A 26 0.07 -15.69 14.26
N VAL A 27 1.18 -16.32 14.62
CA VAL A 27 2.25 -15.68 15.39
C VAL A 27 3.39 -15.40 14.44
N CYS A 28 3.76 -14.13 14.31
CA CYS A 28 4.86 -13.69 13.47
C CYS A 28 6.17 -13.82 14.27
N THR A 29 7.25 -14.27 13.62
CA THR A 29 8.58 -14.38 14.23
C THR A 29 9.09 -13.01 14.65
N LYS A 30 8.78 -11.99 13.84
CA LYS A 30 8.95 -10.58 14.18
C LYS A 30 7.58 -9.94 14.39
N GLU A 31 7.43 -9.22 15.49
CA GLU A 31 6.18 -8.52 15.80
C GLU A 31 5.84 -7.47 14.74
N CYS A 32 4.55 -7.40 14.39
CA CYS A 32 4.02 -6.29 13.61
C CYS A 32 4.04 -5.01 14.46
N ARG A 33 4.57 -3.92 13.90
CA ARG A 33 4.64 -2.59 14.52
C ARG A 33 3.39 -1.77 14.20
N ASN A 34 3.27 -0.63 14.87
CA ASN A 34 2.21 0.37 14.62
C ASN A 34 0.80 -0.24 14.60
N GLY A 35 0.51 -1.17 15.52
CA GLY A 35 -0.81 -1.82 15.61
C GLY A 35 -1.14 -2.78 14.47
N GLY A 36 -0.15 -3.20 13.67
CA GLY A 36 -0.33 -4.27 12.68
C GLY A 36 -0.73 -5.60 13.33
N GLU A 37 -1.46 -6.42 12.59
CA GLU A 37 -1.96 -7.71 13.05
C GLU A 37 -1.32 -8.84 12.25
N CYS A 38 -0.84 -9.88 12.93
CA CYS A 38 -0.28 -11.04 12.23
C CYS A 38 -1.43 -11.87 11.64
N VAL A 39 -1.47 -11.97 10.31
CA VAL A 39 -2.54 -12.64 9.55
C VAL A 39 -2.06 -13.86 8.78
N GLY A 40 -0.78 -14.19 8.89
CA GLY A 40 -0.13 -15.34 8.27
C GLY A 40 1.31 -15.50 8.77
N PRO A 41 2.02 -16.57 8.39
CA PRO A 41 3.44 -16.73 8.68
C PRO A 41 4.23 -15.49 8.22
N ASP A 42 4.84 -14.79 9.19
CA ASP A 42 5.57 -13.52 8.98
C ASP A 42 4.86 -12.50 8.09
N THR A 43 3.53 -12.48 8.13
CA THR A 43 2.67 -11.61 7.32
C THR A 43 1.85 -10.71 8.20
N CYS A 44 2.13 -9.41 8.16
CA CYS A 44 1.41 -8.39 8.90
C CYS A 44 0.35 -7.69 8.05
N PHE A 45 -0.86 -7.57 8.60
CA PHE A 45 -1.88 -6.64 8.15
C PHE A 45 -1.67 -5.28 8.83
N CYS A 46 -1.28 -4.27 8.05
CA CYS A 46 -1.03 -2.93 8.56
C CYS A 46 -2.34 -2.16 8.72
N ARG A 47 -2.74 -1.90 9.97
CA ARG A 47 -4.00 -1.21 10.28
C ARG A 47 -4.02 0.24 9.82
N TYR A 48 -2.86 0.92 9.86
CA TYR A 48 -2.77 2.32 9.46
C TYR A 48 -2.16 2.45 8.07
N ALA A 49 -2.83 3.21 7.21
CA ALA A 49 -2.42 3.40 5.81
C ALA A 49 -1.15 4.25 5.63
N ASN A 50 -0.62 4.84 6.70
CA ASN A 50 0.64 5.57 6.71
C ASN A 50 1.84 4.68 7.09
N PHE A 51 1.64 3.37 7.24
CA PHE A 51 2.72 2.40 7.47
C PHE A 51 2.55 1.16 6.58
N GLU A 52 3.68 0.65 6.08
CA GLU A 52 3.79 -0.50 5.21
C GLU A 52 5.02 -1.34 5.56
N GLY A 53 5.34 -2.30 4.69
CA GLY A 53 6.44 -3.23 4.88
C GLY A 53 6.03 -4.48 5.65
N PRO A 54 6.91 -5.49 5.71
CA PRO A 54 6.59 -6.79 6.29
C PRO A 54 6.23 -6.72 7.78
N GLN A 55 6.65 -5.67 8.49
CA GLN A 55 6.32 -5.44 9.90
C GLN A 55 5.52 -4.14 10.13
N CYS A 56 5.01 -3.47 9.10
CA CYS A 56 4.27 -2.20 9.26
C CYS A 56 5.08 -1.11 9.99
N ASP A 57 6.40 -1.11 9.81
CA ASP A 57 7.35 -0.19 10.43
C ASP A 57 7.89 0.85 9.45
N LEU A 58 7.65 0.65 8.14
CA LEU A 58 8.03 1.61 7.12
C LEU A 58 6.95 2.68 7.00
N PRO A 59 7.24 3.97 7.23
CA PRO A 59 6.26 5.02 6.98
C PRO A 59 5.96 5.10 5.47
N VAL A 60 4.68 5.03 5.12
CA VAL A 60 4.20 5.27 3.76
C VAL A 60 4.19 6.77 3.54
N ASN A 61 5.21 7.30 2.86
CA ASN A 61 4.99 8.47 2.03
C ASN A 61 4.43 7.95 0.70
N ARG A 62 3.17 8.23 0.36
CA ARG A 62 2.59 7.78 -0.92
C ARG A 62 3.30 8.37 -2.15
N CYS A 63 4.18 9.33 -1.93
CA CYS A 63 5.11 9.85 -2.92
C CYS A 63 6.38 8.99 -3.12
N ASN A 64 6.63 7.94 -2.33
CA ASN A 64 7.81 7.07 -2.51
C ASN A 64 7.76 6.22 -3.78
N THR A 65 6.61 6.13 -4.45
CA THR A 65 6.48 5.44 -5.72
C THR A 65 6.55 6.46 -6.85
N SER A 66 7.74 6.65 -7.42
CA SER A 66 7.81 7.09 -8.81
C SER A 66 7.49 5.86 -9.67
N GLY A 67 6.32 5.85 -10.29
CA GLY A 67 5.98 4.81 -11.26
C GLY A 67 7.01 4.80 -12.40
N PRO A 68 7.28 3.64 -13.02
CA PRO A 68 8.25 3.57 -14.11
C PRO A 68 7.73 4.32 -15.35
N SER A 69 8.39 5.42 -15.72
CA SER A 69 8.19 6.09 -17.00
C SER A 69 9.14 5.51 -18.05
N LYS A 70 8.62 5.05 -19.20
CA LYS A 70 9.46 4.61 -20.32
C LYS A 70 10.22 5.80 -20.91
N ASN A 71 11.40 5.56 -21.49
CA ASN A 71 12.25 6.58 -22.12
C ASN A 71 12.76 7.68 -21.17
N LEU A 72 12.82 7.36 -19.88
CA LEU A 72 13.45 8.22 -18.91
C LEU A 72 14.98 8.03 -18.92
N LYS A 73 15.70 9.14 -18.87
CA LYS A 73 17.15 9.23 -18.73
C LYS A 73 17.57 9.15 -17.26
N SER A 74 16.85 9.82 -16.36
CA SER A 74 17.15 9.78 -14.92
C SER A 74 15.92 10.04 -14.04
N VAL A 75 15.91 9.42 -12.86
CA VAL A 75 14.96 9.63 -11.76
C VAL A 75 15.75 10.06 -10.53
N SER A 76 15.39 11.18 -9.90
CA SER A 76 15.93 11.59 -8.61
C SER A 76 14.81 12.08 -7.71
N CYS A 77 14.41 11.26 -6.73
CA CYS A 77 13.34 11.57 -5.80
C CYS A 77 13.85 11.74 -4.35
N THR A 78 13.17 12.61 -3.60
CA THR A 78 13.21 12.78 -2.15
C THR A 78 11.78 12.64 -1.61
N PRO A 79 11.58 12.56 -0.27
CA PRO A 79 10.24 12.45 0.29
C PRO A 79 9.26 13.59 -0.10
N SER A 80 9.78 14.75 -0.53
CA SER A 80 8.98 15.92 -0.87
C SER A 80 9.06 16.36 -2.34
N ARG A 81 10.02 15.85 -3.12
CA ARG A 81 10.28 16.30 -4.50
C ARG A 81 10.82 15.17 -5.36
N CYS A 82 10.33 15.03 -6.58
CA CYS A 82 10.94 14.15 -7.58
C CYS A 82 11.25 14.87 -8.88
N THR A 83 12.45 14.64 -9.42
CA THR A 83 12.91 15.21 -10.69
C THR A 83 13.06 14.09 -11.71
N LEU A 84 12.45 14.29 -12.87
CA LEU A 84 12.40 13.32 -13.97
C LEU A 84 12.99 13.98 -15.22
N GLU A 85 13.84 13.26 -15.95
CA GLU A 85 14.46 13.71 -17.20
C GLU A 85 14.28 12.66 -18.29
N CYS A 86 13.73 13.02 -19.45
CA CYS A 86 13.58 12.14 -20.61
C CYS A 86 14.91 11.95 -21.35
N LYS A 87 15.01 10.84 -22.11
CA LYS A 87 16.08 10.65 -23.10
C LYS A 87 15.96 11.67 -24.23
N SER A 88 17.04 11.89 -24.98
CA SER A 88 17.04 12.80 -26.13
C SER A 88 15.97 12.40 -27.15
N GLY A 89 15.26 13.38 -27.70
CA GLY A 89 14.13 13.17 -28.62
C GLY A 89 12.81 12.80 -27.93
N TYR A 90 12.75 12.85 -26.59
CA TYR A 90 11.52 12.64 -25.82
C TYR A 90 11.25 13.81 -24.88
N VAL A 91 9.97 14.14 -24.74
CA VAL A 91 9.45 15.23 -23.90
C VAL A 91 8.23 14.78 -23.09
N PHE A 92 7.92 15.51 -22.03
CA PHE A 92 6.67 15.38 -21.27
C PHE A 92 5.58 16.26 -21.91
N PRO A 93 4.53 15.67 -22.50
CA PRO A 93 3.39 16.42 -23.00
C PRO A 93 2.54 16.98 -21.84
N PRO A 94 1.79 18.08 -22.06
CA PRO A 94 1.69 18.89 -23.28
C PRO A 94 2.74 20.02 -23.36
N LEU A 95 3.61 20.16 -22.36
CA LEU A 95 4.50 21.33 -22.20
C LEU A 95 5.80 21.24 -23.01
N GLY A 96 6.08 20.09 -23.64
CA GLY A 96 7.31 19.87 -24.42
C GLY A 96 8.59 19.95 -23.58
N LYS A 97 8.51 19.66 -22.27
CA LYS A 97 9.69 19.73 -21.38
C LYS A 97 10.39 18.38 -21.37
N SER A 98 11.71 18.37 -21.55
CA SER A 98 12.53 17.16 -21.36
C SER A 98 12.85 16.89 -19.88
N LYS A 99 12.61 17.86 -18.99
CA LYS A 99 12.84 17.75 -17.55
C LYS A 99 11.71 18.40 -16.76
N ILE A 100 11.16 17.67 -15.79
CA ILE A 100 10.09 18.16 -14.90
C ILE A 100 10.42 17.89 -13.43
N SER A 101 9.80 18.67 -12.55
CA SER A 101 9.85 18.47 -11.11
C SER A 101 8.44 18.35 -10.54
N LEU A 102 8.23 17.25 -9.81
CA LEU A 102 7.03 16.93 -9.07
C LEU A 102 7.24 17.23 -7.60
N PHE A 103 6.18 17.64 -6.91
CA PHE A 103 6.17 17.98 -5.50
C PHE A 103 5.13 17.11 -4.80
N CYS A 104 5.47 16.61 -3.62
CA CYS A 104 4.52 15.84 -2.83
C CYS A 104 3.57 16.82 -2.12
N ARG A 105 2.27 16.76 -2.41
CA ARG A 105 1.23 17.48 -1.68
C ARG A 105 0.10 16.52 -1.35
N THR A 106 -0.28 16.43 -0.07
CA THR A 106 -1.38 15.58 0.41
C THR A 106 -1.36 14.20 -0.25
N ASP A 107 -0.21 13.52 -0.16
CA ASP A 107 0.02 12.17 -0.69
C ASP A 107 -0.01 11.99 -2.21
N VAL A 108 0.02 13.06 -3.00
CA VAL A 108 0.00 13.01 -4.47
C VAL A 108 1.17 13.81 -5.05
N TRP A 109 1.82 13.27 -6.08
CA TRP A 109 2.80 14.00 -6.89
C TRP A 109 2.09 15.04 -7.77
N VAL A 110 2.40 16.32 -7.55
CA VAL A 110 1.87 17.44 -8.33
C VAL A 110 2.98 18.18 -9.09
N GLN A 111 2.73 18.59 -10.34
CA GLN A 111 3.66 19.40 -11.10
C GLN A 111 3.44 20.89 -10.84
N LYS A 112 4.52 21.67 -10.69
CA LYS A 112 4.43 23.13 -10.55
C LYS A 112 3.94 23.76 -11.87
N GLY A 113 2.76 24.36 -11.87
CA GLY A 113 2.18 25.06 -13.03
C GLY A 113 1.32 24.18 -13.95
N ALA A 114 1.01 22.95 -13.57
CA ALA A 114 -0.07 22.19 -14.21
C ALA A 114 -1.42 22.58 -13.57
N ASN A 115 -2.40 22.96 -14.39
CA ASN A 115 -3.76 23.30 -13.95
C ASN A 115 -4.61 22.09 -13.55
N THR A 116 -4.01 20.92 -13.34
CA THR A 116 -4.75 19.66 -13.23
C THR A 116 -4.63 19.06 -11.82
N THR A 117 -5.77 19.04 -11.14
CA THR A 117 -6.11 18.27 -9.93
C THR A 117 -6.18 16.76 -10.17
N SER A 118 -5.50 16.26 -11.21
CA SER A 118 -5.52 14.85 -11.62
C SER A 118 -4.18 14.20 -11.29
N THR A 119 -4.23 12.98 -10.75
CA THR A 119 -3.11 12.05 -10.58
C THR A 119 -2.26 11.99 -11.86
N TYR A 120 -1.22 12.82 -11.93
CA TYR A 120 -0.40 12.97 -13.12
C TYR A 120 0.64 11.85 -13.16
N HIS A 121 0.52 10.97 -14.15
CA HIS A 121 1.51 9.92 -14.39
C HIS A 121 2.47 10.39 -15.51
N PRO A 122 3.67 10.87 -15.17
CA PRO A 122 4.59 11.49 -16.13
C PRO A 122 5.09 10.45 -17.14
N SER A 123 4.75 10.65 -18.42
CA SER A 123 5.17 9.77 -19.52
C SER A 123 5.99 10.55 -20.53
N CYS A 124 7.21 10.07 -20.85
CA CYS A 124 8.01 10.61 -21.92
C CYS A 124 7.50 10.13 -23.29
N GLN A 125 7.16 11.05 -24.18
CA GLN A 125 6.73 10.79 -25.55
C GLN A 125 7.71 11.42 -26.55
N PRO A 126 7.82 10.92 -27.78
CA PRO A 126 8.64 11.56 -28.81
C PRO A 126 8.26 13.04 -28.98
N GLU A 127 9.27 13.88 -29.18
CA GLU A 127 9.12 15.32 -29.49
C GLU A 127 8.40 15.56 -30.84
#